data_AF-A0A2J0MFW0-F1
#
_entry.id   AF-A0A2J0MFW0-F1
#
_cell.length_a   1.000
_cell.length_b   1.000
_cell.length_c   1.000
_cell.angle_alpha   90.00
_cell.angle_beta   90.00
_cell.angle_gamma   90.00
#
_symmetry.space_group_name_H-M   'P 1'
#
loop_
_entity.id
_entity.type
_entity.pdbx_description
1 polymer ?
#
loop_
_entity_poly.entity_id
_entity_poly.type
_entity_poly.pdbx_seq_one_letter_code
_entity_poly.pdbx_strand_id
1 'polypeptide(L)'
;MKFLAIAVIVVFAIAALAAGFLYKGESDKNNLLRTENLKTADEAQIEIKELKEDIKKERDKSLDDKQKLLDQMNQLSKEKDQAVKDAQAVKKSVLREREISLVTGDDLEKLRKEVAVIAKEGKDNIKQLEESFRKKQQSYETRILSSEAQLAKAKAKINSEADRYHYNLGVVYTQNKDFDSAVKEFKTALGYNPKNALAHYNLGIIYDDYFKDRENAKYHYRNYLGLSPDSDDADAVKEWLANLDK
;
A
#
# COMPACT_ATOMS: atom_id res chain seq x y z
N MET A 1 -8.17 -27.14 13.57
CA MET A 1 -8.00 -27.57 14.98
C MET A 1 -6.75 -27.02 15.69
N LYS A 2 -5.84 -26.29 15.02
CA LYS A 2 -4.67 -25.66 15.68
C LYS A 2 -4.93 -24.28 16.32
N PHE A 3 -6.11 -23.69 16.10
CA PHE A 3 -6.47 -22.37 16.65
C PHE A 3 -6.95 -22.39 18.11
N LEU A 4 -7.26 -23.56 18.69
CA LEU A 4 -7.76 -23.65 20.07
C LEU A 4 -6.66 -23.75 21.15
N ALA A 5 -5.41 -24.07 20.79
CA ALA A 5 -4.32 -24.17 21.76
C ALA A 5 -3.70 -22.81 22.12
N ILE A 6 -3.88 -21.80 21.28
CA ILE A 6 -3.35 -20.44 21.48
C ILE A 6 -4.23 -19.65 22.49
N ALA A 7 -5.51 -19.97 22.59
CA ALA A 7 -6.44 -19.26 23.49
C ALA A 7 -6.17 -19.52 24.99
N VAL A 8 -5.52 -20.63 25.37
CA VAL A 8 -5.30 -20.98 26.78
C VAL A 8 -4.03 -20.32 27.35
N ILE A 9 -3.07 -19.93 26.50
CA ILE A 9 -1.84 -19.24 26.92
C ILE A 9 -2.10 -17.73 27.08
N VAL A 10 -3.04 -17.16 26.33
CA VAL A 10 -3.48 -15.75 26.43
C VAL A 10 -4.02 -15.41 27.83
N VAL A 11 -4.65 -16.35 28.53
CA VAL A 11 -5.20 -16.10 29.88
C VAL A 11 -4.09 -15.96 30.95
N PHE A 12 -2.93 -16.60 30.77
CA PHE A 12 -1.83 -16.52 31.74
C PHE A 12 -0.95 -15.27 31.56
N ALA A 13 -0.81 -14.73 30.35
CA ALA A 13 -0.10 -13.47 30.11
C ALA A 13 -0.89 -12.24 30.61
N ILE A 14 -2.23 -12.29 30.54
CA ILE A 14 -3.09 -11.23 31.09
C ILE A 14 -3.03 -11.20 32.63
N ALA A 15 -2.79 -12.33 33.30
CA ALA A 15 -2.62 -12.38 34.75
C ALA A 15 -1.32 -11.68 35.21
N ALA A 16 -0.25 -11.70 34.41
CA ALA A 16 0.97 -10.93 34.69
C ALA A 16 0.78 -9.42 34.45
N LEU A 17 -0.05 -9.04 33.48
CA LEU A 17 -0.44 -7.65 33.21
C LEU A 17 -1.33 -7.06 34.32
N ALA A 18 -2.19 -7.86 34.95
CA ALA A 18 -3.00 -7.44 36.08
C ALA A 18 -2.20 -7.23 37.38
N ALA A 19 -1.10 -7.97 37.57
CA ALA A 19 -0.23 -7.80 38.74
C ALA A 19 0.58 -6.48 38.72
N GLY A 20 0.82 -5.91 37.54
CA GLY A 20 1.42 -4.57 37.38
C GLY A 20 0.45 -3.40 37.63
N PHE A 21 -0.86 -3.67 37.70
CA PHE A 21 -1.91 -2.65 37.84
C PHE A 21 -2.28 -2.34 39.31
N LEU A 22 -1.67 -3.04 40.29
CA LEU A 22 -1.95 -2.91 41.73
C LEU A 22 -0.82 -2.28 42.55
N TYR A 23 -0.02 -1.38 41.97
CA TYR A 23 0.88 -0.50 42.74
C TYR A 23 0.52 0.96 42.52
N LYS A 24 -0.38 1.46 43.37
CA LYS A 24 -0.77 2.86 43.43
C LYS A 24 0.21 3.57 44.36
N GLY A 25 1.19 4.27 43.77
CA GLY A 25 2.06 5.25 44.45
C GLY A 25 3.54 4.87 44.50
N GLU A 26 4.30 5.26 43.45
CA GLU A 26 5.65 5.88 43.53
C GLU A 26 6.28 5.96 42.10
N SER A 27 6.32 7.19 41.57
CA SER A 27 6.86 7.67 40.27
C SER A 27 6.37 6.95 38.98
N ASP A 28 5.54 7.65 38.19
CA ASP A 28 4.94 7.15 36.94
C ASP A 28 5.95 6.73 35.85
N LYS A 29 7.20 7.21 35.90
CA LYS A 29 8.26 6.80 34.97
C LYS A 29 8.78 5.37 35.21
N ASN A 30 8.58 4.79 36.39
CA ASN A 30 9.13 3.47 36.74
C ASN A 30 8.37 2.29 36.09
N ASN A 31 7.14 2.51 35.61
CA ASN A 31 6.46 1.60 34.68
C ASN A 31 6.80 2.04 33.24
N LEU A 32 8.06 1.81 32.87
CA LEU A 32 8.81 2.37 31.74
C LEU A 32 8.19 2.22 30.34
N LEU A 33 7.07 1.50 30.19
CA LEU A 33 6.59 1.06 28.88
C LEU A 33 5.07 1.13 28.79
N ARG A 34 4.59 1.91 27.83
CA ARG A 34 3.21 1.79 27.38
C ARG A 34 3.11 0.57 26.47
N THR A 35 2.33 -0.42 26.86
CA THR A 35 2.25 -1.70 26.13
C THR A 35 0.81 -1.99 25.75
N GLU A 36 0.53 -2.24 24.48
CA GLU A 36 -0.72 -2.85 24.05
C GLU A 36 -0.46 -4.26 23.51
N ASN A 37 -1.21 -5.25 24.00
CA ASN A 37 -1.26 -6.64 23.51
C ASN A 37 0.09 -7.21 23.03
N LEU A 38 1.04 -7.37 23.97
CA LEU A 38 2.38 -7.87 23.65
C LEU A 38 2.41 -9.39 23.49
N LYS A 39 2.99 -9.82 22.38
CA LYS A 39 3.47 -11.19 22.16
C LYS A 39 4.92 -11.32 22.66
N THR A 40 5.37 -12.53 22.95
CA THR A 40 6.78 -12.77 23.29
C THR A 40 7.71 -12.41 22.11
N ALA A 41 8.99 -12.21 22.39
CA ALA A 41 10.00 -11.87 21.37
C ALA A 41 10.02 -12.90 20.21
N ASP A 42 9.95 -14.18 20.56
CA ASP A 42 9.99 -15.29 19.60
C ASP A 42 8.70 -15.38 18.76
N GLU A 43 7.54 -15.18 19.40
CA GLU A 43 6.25 -15.12 18.72
C GLU A 43 6.19 -13.95 17.75
N ALA A 44 6.73 -12.79 18.14
CA ALA A 44 6.84 -11.64 17.25
C ALA A 44 7.69 -12.00 16.03
N GLN A 45 8.93 -12.50 16.22
CA GLN A 45 9.83 -12.83 15.11
C GLN A 45 9.25 -13.83 14.10
N ILE A 46 8.55 -14.87 14.57
CA ILE A 46 7.95 -15.90 13.70
C ILE A 46 6.84 -15.29 12.83
N GLU A 47 5.90 -14.59 13.45
CA GLU A 47 4.76 -13.98 12.75
C GLU A 47 5.22 -13.02 11.65
N ILE A 48 6.39 -12.41 11.81
CA ILE A 48 6.92 -11.41 10.87
C ILE A 48 7.62 -12.03 9.71
N LYS A 49 8.31 -13.15 9.93
CA LYS A 49 8.85 -13.91 8.81
C LYS A 49 7.70 -14.34 7.90
N GLU A 50 6.60 -14.79 8.48
CA GLU A 50 5.38 -15.16 7.75
C GLU A 50 4.74 -13.94 7.07
N LEU A 51 4.51 -12.85 7.79
CA LEU A 51 3.94 -11.61 7.23
C LEU A 51 4.80 -11.02 6.11
N LYS A 52 6.12 -10.97 6.27
CA LYS A 52 7.04 -10.47 5.23
C LYS A 52 6.97 -11.33 3.97
N GLU A 53 6.89 -12.65 4.12
CA GLU A 53 6.73 -13.54 2.97
C GLU A 53 5.38 -13.35 2.27
N ASP A 54 4.29 -13.32 3.03
CA ASP A 54 2.95 -13.21 2.47
C ASP A 54 2.77 -11.88 1.73
N ILE A 55 3.23 -10.78 2.31
CA ILE A 55 3.11 -9.48 1.66
C ILE A 55 4.06 -9.36 0.46
N LYS A 56 5.26 -9.95 0.52
CA LYS A 56 6.16 -10.02 -0.64
C LYS A 56 5.51 -10.78 -1.79
N LYS A 57 4.89 -11.93 -1.51
CA LYS A 57 4.16 -12.74 -2.51
C LYS A 57 3.03 -11.95 -3.14
N GLU A 58 2.22 -11.25 -2.34
CA GLU A 58 1.09 -10.45 -2.82
C GLU A 58 1.55 -9.27 -3.70
N ARG A 59 2.62 -8.57 -3.29
CA ARG A 59 3.25 -7.50 -4.07
C ARG A 59 3.77 -8.00 -5.42
N ASP A 60 4.53 -9.09 -5.40
CA ASP A 60 5.19 -9.63 -6.60
C ASP A 60 4.15 -10.13 -7.61
N LYS A 61 3.06 -10.75 -7.12
CA LYS A 61 1.91 -11.12 -7.95
C LYS A 61 1.23 -9.92 -8.60
N SER A 62 0.95 -8.86 -7.83
CA SER A 62 0.31 -7.65 -8.35
C SER A 62 1.18 -6.94 -9.41
N LEU A 63 2.51 -6.96 -9.25
CA LEU A 63 3.45 -6.43 -10.25
C LEU A 63 3.45 -7.25 -11.54
N ASP A 64 3.45 -8.58 -11.45
CA ASP A 64 3.36 -9.48 -12.61
C ASP A 64 2.03 -9.31 -13.36
N ASP A 65 0.91 -9.25 -12.64
CA ASP A 65 -0.41 -8.99 -13.22
C ASP A 65 -0.46 -7.63 -13.93
N LYS A 66 0.14 -6.59 -13.34
CA LYS A 66 0.23 -5.27 -13.98
C LYS A 66 1.05 -5.34 -15.28
N GLN A 67 2.20 -6.01 -15.26
CA GLN A 67 3.06 -6.10 -16.44
C GLN A 67 2.36 -6.84 -17.59
N LYS A 68 1.70 -7.96 -17.31
CA LYS A 68 0.90 -8.70 -18.30
C LYS A 68 -0.20 -7.84 -18.93
N LEU A 69 -0.86 -7.00 -18.14
CA LEU A 69 -1.88 -6.09 -18.64
C LEU A 69 -1.29 -5.01 -19.56
N LEU A 70 -0.13 -4.44 -19.21
CA LEU A 70 0.57 -3.48 -20.05
C LEU A 70 0.99 -4.10 -21.38
N ASP A 71 1.49 -5.33 -21.36
CA ASP A 71 1.87 -6.05 -22.58
C ASP A 71 0.65 -6.32 -23.47
N GLN A 72 -0.48 -6.72 -22.88
CA GLN A 72 -1.75 -6.87 -23.59
C GLN A 72 -2.26 -5.56 -24.18
N MET A 73 -2.13 -4.44 -23.46
CA MET A 73 -2.50 -3.11 -23.98
C MET A 73 -1.61 -2.69 -25.15
N ASN A 74 -0.30 -2.90 -25.05
CA ASN A 74 0.64 -2.58 -26.12
C ASN A 74 0.37 -3.41 -27.37
N GLN A 75 0.10 -4.70 -27.19
CA GLN A 75 -0.28 -5.59 -28.28
C GLN A 75 -1.60 -5.16 -28.92
N LEU A 76 -2.60 -4.81 -28.11
CA LEU A 76 -3.89 -4.31 -28.61
C LEU A 76 -3.72 -3.03 -29.45
N SER A 77 -2.83 -2.13 -29.04
CA SER A 77 -2.54 -0.91 -29.80
C SER A 77 -1.98 -1.25 -31.18
N LYS A 78 -1.03 -2.19 -31.26
CA LYS A 78 -0.45 -2.65 -32.53
C LYS A 78 -1.49 -3.30 -33.44
N GLU A 79 -2.34 -4.16 -32.88
CA GLU A 79 -3.44 -4.82 -33.59
C GLU A 79 -4.44 -3.80 -34.14
N LYS A 80 -4.80 -2.79 -33.34
CA LYS A 80 -5.67 -1.69 -33.77
C LYS A 80 -5.06 -0.95 -34.96
N ASP A 81 -3.80 -0.55 -34.85
CA ASP A 81 -3.13 0.23 -35.89
C ASP A 81 -3.01 -0.55 -37.20
N GLN A 82 -2.74 -1.86 -37.11
CA GLN A 82 -2.70 -2.75 -38.27
C GLN A 82 -4.09 -2.94 -38.89
N ALA A 83 -5.12 -3.22 -38.08
CA ALA A 83 -6.48 -3.41 -38.57
C ALA A 83 -7.04 -2.15 -39.24
N VAL A 84 -6.72 -0.96 -38.72
CA VAL A 84 -7.10 0.31 -39.36
C VAL A 84 -6.39 0.49 -40.70
N LYS A 85 -5.10 0.17 -40.79
CA LYS A 85 -4.36 0.17 -42.07
C LYS A 85 -4.97 -0.78 -43.09
N ASP A 86 -5.29 -2.01 -42.69
CA ASP A 86 -5.86 -3.02 -43.56
C ASP A 86 -7.25 -2.59 -44.06
N ALA A 87 -8.10 -2.07 -43.17
CA ALA A 87 -9.42 -1.55 -43.54
C ALA A 87 -9.32 -0.38 -44.53
N GLN A 88 -8.33 0.51 -44.36
CA GLN A 88 -8.06 1.60 -45.30
C GLN A 88 -7.56 1.10 -46.66
N ALA A 89 -6.70 0.07 -46.66
CA ALA A 89 -6.19 -0.54 -47.89
C ALA A 89 -7.31 -1.22 -48.69
N VAL A 90 -8.19 -1.99 -48.03
CA VAL A 90 -9.37 -2.61 -48.63
C VAL A 90 -10.32 -1.56 -49.19
N LYS A 91 -10.58 -0.49 -48.44
CA LYS A 91 -11.39 0.63 -48.93
C LYS A 91 -10.80 1.23 -50.22
N LYS A 92 -9.48 1.39 -50.29
CA LYS A 92 -8.79 1.93 -51.47
C LYS A 92 -8.82 0.98 -52.66
N SER A 93 -8.69 -0.33 -52.47
CA SER A 93 -8.76 -1.32 -53.56
C SER A 93 -10.17 -1.42 -54.14
N VAL A 94 -11.20 -1.47 -53.29
CA VAL A 94 -12.61 -1.49 -53.72
C VAL A 94 -12.98 -0.25 -54.54
N LEU A 95 -12.48 0.92 -54.15
CA LEU A 95 -12.67 2.16 -54.92
C LEU A 95 -11.97 2.08 -56.29
N ARG A 96 -10.74 1.54 -56.37
CA ARG A 96 -10.00 1.39 -57.63
C ARG A 96 -10.63 0.39 -58.59
N GLU A 97 -11.04 -0.79 -58.10
CA GLU A 97 -11.68 -1.83 -58.94
C GLU A 97 -12.98 -1.31 -59.57
N ARG A 98 -13.74 -0.49 -58.84
CA ARG A 98 -14.96 0.14 -59.37
C ARG A 98 -14.68 1.33 -60.29
N GLU A 99 -13.60 2.08 -60.10
CA GLU A 99 -13.16 3.10 -61.07
C GLU A 99 -12.77 2.49 -62.43
N ILE A 100 -12.14 1.30 -62.43
CA ILE A 100 -11.77 0.57 -63.66
C ILE A 100 -13.03 0.08 -64.41
N SER A 101 -14.13 -0.18 -63.70
CA SER A 101 -15.43 -0.56 -64.31
C SER A 101 -16.13 0.57 -65.09
N LEU A 102 -15.63 1.82 -65.04
CA LEU A 102 -16.27 3.01 -65.64
C LEU A 102 -16.10 3.14 -67.17
N VAL A 103 -15.87 2.05 -67.91
CA VAL A 103 -15.67 2.09 -69.38
C VAL A 103 -16.95 1.81 -70.17
N THR A 104 -18.13 1.62 -69.56
CA THR A 104 -19.41 1.45 -70.29
C THR A 104 -20.56 2.23 -69.65
N GLY A 105 -21.33 2.97 -70.46
CA GLY A 105 -22.30 4.02 -70.07
C GLY A 105 -23.58 3.62 -69.31
N ASP A 106 -24.40 4.63 -69.02
CA ASP A 106 -25.69 4.69 -68.28
C ASP A 106 -25.79 4.09 -66.86
N ASP A 107 -24.97 3.10 -66.49
CA ASP A 107 -24.96 2.50 -65.15
C ASP A 107 -24.20 3.33 -64.08
N LEU A 108 -23.65 4.48 -64.46
CA LEU A 108 -22.70 5.26 -63.67
C LEU A 108 -23.31 5.84 -62.38
N GLU A 109 -24.57 6.27 -62.43
CA GLU A 109 -25.25 6.87 -61.27
C GLU A 109 -25.69 5.83 -60.24
N LYS A 110 -26.10 4.65 -60.72
CA LYS A 110 -26.38 3.49 -59.87
C LYS A 110 -25.10 3.01 -59.18
N LEU A 111 -24.01 2.89 -59.93
CA LEU A 111 -22.70 2.54 -59.40
C LEU A 111 -22.21 3.57 -58.37
N ARG A 112 -22.41 4.88 -58.60
CA ARG A 112 -22.09 5.95 -57.63
C ARG A 112 -22.85 5.80 -56.32
N LYS A 113 -24.15 5.50 -56.37
CA LYS A 113 -24.97 5.26 -55.18
C LYS A 113 -24.47 4.03 -54.41
N GLU A 114 -24.16 2.94 -55.10
CA GLU A 114 -23.59 1.75 -54.48
C GLU A 114 -22.21 2.01 -53.86
N VAL A 115 -21.34 2.80 -54.51
CA VAL A 115 -20.04 3.21 -53.95
C VAL A 115 -20.22 4.05 -52.69
N ALA A 116 -21.19 4.98 -52.69
CA ALA A 116 -21.48 5.80 -51.53
C ALA A 116 -21.98 4.96 -50.34
N VAL A 117 -22.80 3.93 -50.59
CA VAL A 117 -23.28 2.98 -49.57
C VAL A 117 -22.10 2.20 -48.99
N ILE A 118 -21.26 1.56 -49.82
CA ILE A 118 -20.10 0.80 -49.36
C ILE A 118 -19.10 1.69 -48.61
N ALA A 119 -18.88 2.92 -49.07
CA ALA A 119 -17.99 3.86 -48.40
C ALA A 119 -18.55 4.31 -47.03
N LYS A 120 -19.86 4.36 -46.88
CA LYS A 120 -20.55 4.65 -45.60
C LYS A 120 -20.47 3.43 -44.67
N GLU A 121 -20.83 2.25 -45.15
CA GLU A 121 -20.73 0.99 -44.39
C GLU A 121 -19.31 0.73 -43.91
N GLY A 122 -18.31 0.96 -44.78
CA GLY A 122 -16.90 0.86 -44.40
C GLY A 122 -16.49 1.86 -43.31
N LYS A 123 -17.01 3.09 -43.33
CA LYS A 123 -16.79 4.06 -42.25
C LYS A 123 -17.46 3.62 -40.95
N ASP A 124 -18.69 3.12 -41.02
CA ASP A 124 -19.45 2.66 -39.86
C ASP A 124 -18.78 1.42 -39.22
N ASN A 125 -18.27 0.50 -40.05
CA ASN A 125 -17.50 -0.67 -39.59
C ASN A 125 -16.19 -0.27 -38.91
N ILE A 126 -15.44 0.68 -39.48
CA ILE A 126 -14.22 1.21 -38.83
C ILE A 126 -14.57 1.86 -37.49
N LYS A 127 -15.66 2.64 -37.42
CA LYS A 127 -16.11 3.28 -36.18
C LYS A 127 -16.49 2.24 -35.12
N GLN A 128 -17.23 1.20 -35.49
CA GLN A 128 -17.57 0.10 -34.58
C GLN A 128 -16.32 -0.64 -34.09
N LEU A 129 -15.36 -0.87 -34.99
CA LEU A 129 -14.08 -1.48 -34.65
C LEU A 129 -13.30 -0.62 -33.64
N GLU A 130 -13.15 0.69 -33.90
CA GLU A 130 -12.52 1.65 -32.98
C GLU A 130 -13.22 1.68 -31.62
N GLU A 131 -14.55 1.64 -31.60
CA GLU A 131 -15.33 1.59 -30.37
C GLU A 131 -15.10 0.28 -29.58
N SER A 132 -14.96 -0.86 -30.27
CA SER A 132 -14.64 -2.14 -29.64
C SER A 132 -13.24 -2.14 -29.01
N PHE A 133 -12.25 -1.57 -29.71
CA PHE A 133 -10.90 -1.38 -29.20
C PHE A 133 -10.90 -0.43 -28.00
N ARG A 134 -11.66 0.67 -28.07
CA ARG A 134 -11.79 1.64 -26.97
C ARG A 134 -12.38 0.98 -25.72
N LYS A 135 -13.43 0.17 -25.86
CA LYS A 135 -14.03 -0.58 -24.74
C LYS A 135 -13.02 -1.55 -24.11
N LYS A 136 -12.26 -2.26 -24.93
CA LYS A 136 -11.22 -3.19 -24.45
C LYS A 136 -10.07 -2.45 -23.77
N GLN A 137 -9.64 -1.30 -24.30
CA GLN A 137 -8.65 -0.42 -23.69
C GLN A 137 -9.12 0.08 -22.31
N GLN A 138 -10.35 0.60 -22.23
CA GLN A 138 -10.93 1.08 -20.98
C GLN A 138 -11.03 -0.04 -19.92
N SER A 139 -11.34 -1.27 -20.35
CA SER A 139 -11.33 -2.46 -19.48
C SER A 139 -9.92 -2.74 -18.93
N TYR A 140 -8.89 -2.67 -19.76
CA TYR A 140 -7.50 -2.83 -19.30
C TYR A 140 -7.06 -1.71 -18.34
N GLU A 141 -7.36 -0.45 -18.67
CA GLU A 141 -7.07 0.69 -17.78
C GLU A 141 -7.71 0.52 -16.41
N THR A 142 -8.98 0.10 -16.37
CA THR A 142 -9.70 -0.18 -15.12
C THR A 142 -9.02 -1.29 -14.31
N ARG A 143 -8.57 -2.36 -14.98
CA ARG A 143 -7.85 -3.47 -14.33
C ARG A 143 -6.48 -3.05 -13.81
N ILE A 144 -5.76 -2.19 -14.54
CA ILE A 144 -4.48 -1.62 -14.10
C ILE A 144 -4.69 -0.78 -12.85
N LEU A 145 -5.65 0.15 -12.86
CA LEU A 145 -5.97 0.98 -11.69
C LEU A 145 -6.33 0.12 -10.46
N SER A 146 -7.12 -0.94 -10.67
CA SER A 146 -7.44 -1.90 -9.60
C SER A 146 -6.19 -2.60 -9.04
N SER A 147 -5.28 -3.05 -9.92
CA SER A 147 -4.00 -3.63 -9.51
C SER A 147 -3.12 -2.62 -8.75
N GLU A 148 -3.06 -1.37 -9.19
CA GLU A 148 -2.33 -0.31 -8.50
C GLU A 148 -2.90 -0.02 -7.11
N ALA A 149 -4.21 -0.02 -6.97
CA ALA A 149 -4.88 0.11 -5.67
C ALA A 149 -4.55 -1.08 -4.73
N GLN A 150 -4.51 -2.31 -5.26
CA GLN A 150 -4.08 -3.48 -4.49
C GLN A 150 -2.61 -3.38 -4.07
N LEU A 151 -1.73 -2.93 -4.96
CA LEU A 151 -0.32 -2.70 -4.63
C LEU A 151 -0.16 -1.62 -3.55
N ALA A 152 -0.91 -0.52 -3.64
CA ALA A 152 -0.90 0.54 -2.62
C ALA A 152 -1.41 0.02 -1.27
N LYS A 153 -2.48 -0.77 -1.26
CA LYS A 153 -3.01 -1.42 -0.07
C LYS A 153 -2.01 -2.40 0.54
N ALA A 154 -1.35 -3.22 -0.29
CA ALA A 154 -0.31 -4.13 0.16
C ALA A 154 0.86 -3.35 0.80
N LYS A 155 1.34 -2.28 0.15
CA LYS A 155 2.39 -1.41 0.72
C LYS A 155 1.98 -0.77 2.04
N ALA A 156 0.76 -0.25 2.14
CA ALA A 156 0.25 0.31 3.39
C ALA A 156 0.21 -0.74 4.50
N LYS A 157 -0.22 -1.98 4.17
CA LYS A 157 -0.19 -3.12 5.08
C LYS A 157 1.24 -3.49 5.50
N ILE A 158 2.22 -3.49 4.57
CA ILE A 158 3.65 -3.66 4.94
C ILE A 158 4.03 -2.63 5.99
N ASN A 159 3.75 -1.36 5.73
CA ASN A 159 4.21 -0.28 6.59
C ASN A 159 3.58 -0.37 7.98
N SER A 160 2.26 -0.58 8.09
CA SER A 160 1.60 -0.69 9.40
C SER A 160 2.05 -1.92 10.18
N GLU A 161 2.22 -3.05 9.50
CA GLU A 161 2.67 -4.30 10.14
C GLU A 161 4.14 -4.23 10.55
N ALA A 162 4.99 -3.62 9.72
CA ALA A 162 6.40 -3.39 10.03
C ALA A 162 6.58 -2.38 11.16
N ASP A 163 5.78 -1.31 11.21
CA ASP A 163 5.79 -0.38 12.35
C ASP A 163 5.45 -1.12 13.64
N ARG A 164 4.35 -1.87 13.64
CA ARG A 164 3.87 -2.57 14.84
C ARG A 164 4.90 -3.59 15.33
N TYR A 165 5.55 -4.27 14.39
CA TYR A 165 6.65 -5.16 14.73
C TYR A 165 7.79 -4.44 15.44
N HIS A 166 8.40 -3.48 14.75
CA HIS A 166 9.61 -2.84 15.25
C HIS A 166 9.32 -2.10 16.55
N TYR A 167 8.10 -1.60 16.73
CA TYR A 167 7.60 -1.12 18.01
C TYR A 167 7.62 -2.20 19.09
N ASN A 168 7.00 -3.36 18.85
CA ASN A 168 6.94 -4.45 19.81
C ASN A 168 8.34 -4.99 20.18
N LEU A 169 9.28 -5.08 19.22
CA LEU A 169 10.67 -5.40 19.54
C LEU A 169 11.32 -4.34 20.42
N GLY A 170 11.11 -3.06 20.12
CA GLY A 170 11.62 -1.98 20.96
C GLY A 170 11.14 -2.11 22.41
N VAL A 171 9.87 -2.47 22.60
CA VAL A 171 9.30 -2.73 23.92
C VAL A 171 9.99 -3.92 24.60
N VAL A 172 10.15 -5.06 23.91
CA VAL A 172 10.85 -6.24 24.43
C VAL A 172 12.29 -5.91 24.84
N TYR A 173 13.04 -5.21 24.00
CA TYR A 173 14.41 -4.80 24.31
C TYR A 173 14.47 -3.86 25.51
N THR A 174 13.49 -2.96 25.64
CA THR A 174 13.39 -2.08 26.81
C THR A 174 13.10 -2.88 28.09
N GLN A 175 12.23 -3.89 28.03
CA GLN A 175 11.98 -4.79 29.18
C GLN A 175 13.25 -5.55 29.59
N ASN A 176 14.07 -5.92 28.61
CA ASN A 176 15.38 -6.54 28.83
C ASN A 176 16.47 -5.54 29.23
N LYS A 177 16.15 -4.24 29.37
CA LYS A 177 17.08 -3.14 29.63
C LYS A 177 18.19 -2.98 28.59
N ASP A 178 17.98 -3.53 27.40
CA ASP A 178 18.84 -3.33 26.23
C ASP A 178 18.34 -2.09 25.46
N PHE A 179 18.68 -0.92 26.00
CA PHE A 179 18.16 0.36 25.51
C PHE A 179 18.72 0.75 24.13
N ASP A 180 19.93 0.32 23.79
CA ASP A 180 20.51 0.55 22.47
C ASP A 180 19.72 -0.18 21.38
N SER A 181 19.42 -1.47 21.60
CA SER A 181 18.57 -2.24 20.70
C SER A 181 17.15 -1.67 20.66
N ALA A 182 16.60 -1.25 21.81
CA ALA A 182 15.28 -0.64 21.86
C ALA A 182 15.17 0.63 21.01
N VAL A 183 16.14 1.54 21.12
CA VAL A 183 16.18 2.77 20.32
C VAL A 183 16.24 2.46 18.83
N LYS A 184 17.07 1.49 18.43
CA LYS A 184 17.18 1.07 17.04
C LYS A 184 15.84 0.57 16.48
N GLU A 185 15.15 -0.27 17.24
CA GLU A 185 13.87 -0.84 16.81
C GLU A 185 12.75 0.21 16.79
N PHE A 186 12.64 1.08 17.82
CA PHE A 186 11.67 2.17 17.78
C PHE A 186 11.92 3.17 16.65
N LYS A 187 13.19 3.51 16.34
CA LYS A 187 13.51 4.34 15.17
C LYS A 187 13.12 3.65 13.87
N THR A 188 13.30 2.34 13.78
CA THR A 188 12.88 1.56 12.62
C THR A 188 11.36 1.58 12.47
N ALA A 189 10.61 1.46 13.57
CA ALA A 189 9.15 1.60 13.58
C ALA A 189 8.72 2.98 13.06
N LEU A 190 9.36 4.05 13.52
CA LEU A 190 9.12 5.41 13.02
C LEU A 190 9.51 5.61 11.56
N GLY A 191 10.46 4.82 11.04
CA GLY A 191 10.79 4.79 9.61
C GLY A 191 9.65 4.24 8.75
N TYR A 192 8.84 3.32 9.27
CA TYR A 192 7.66 2.79 8.59
C TYR A 192 6.39 3.62 8.86
N ASN A 193 6.23 4.13 10.08
CA ASN A 193 5.13 4.97 10.50
C ASN A 193 5.63 6.14 11.37
N PRO A 194 5.91 7.31 10.78
CA PRO A 194 6.33 8.50 11.51
C PRO A 194 5.28 9.04 12.49
N LYS A 195 4.04 8.53 12.46
CA LYS A 195 2.94 8.92 13.34
C LYS A 195 2.69 7.92 14.47
N ASN A 196 3.58 6.95 14.68
CA ASN A 196 3.47 6.05 15.83
C ASN A 196 3.80 6.82 17.13
N ALA A 197 2.75 7.34 17.78
CA ALA A 197 2.85 8.13 18.99
C ALA A 197 3.56 7.35 20.12
N LEU A 198 3.24 6.06 20.29
CA LEU A 198 3.83 5.24 21.34
C LEU A 198 5.35 5.04 21.15
N ALA A 199 5.82 4.89 19.91
CA ALA A 199 7.25 4.84 19.61
C ALA A 199 7.95 6.15 19.99
N HIS A 200 7.31 7.31 19.73
CA HIS A 200 7.80 8.60 20.22
C HIS A 200 7.82 8.68 21.75
N TYR A 201 6.76 8.22 22.42
CA TYR A 201 6.70 8.20 23.89
C TYR A 201 7.85 7.39 24.50
N ASN A 202 8.03 6.15 24.07
CA ASN A 202 9.07 5.26 24.60
C ASN A 202 10.49 5.76 24.28
N LEU A 203 10.73 6.31 23.07
CA LEU A 203 12.01 6.94 22.76
C LEU A 203 12.28 8.17 23.63
N GLY A 204 11.27 8.99 23.90
CA GLY A 204 11.39 10.16 24.78
C GLY A 204 11.88 9.76 26.17
N ILE A 205 11.25 8.74 26.77
CA ILE A 205 11.63 8.20 28.07
C ILE A 205 13.06 7.64 28.05
N ILE A 206 13.39 6.81 27.05
CA ILE A 206 14.72 6.19 26.97
C ILE A 206 15.82 7.24 26.85
N TYR A 207 15.62 8.28 26.03
CA TYR A 207 16.60 9.35 25.90
C TYR A 207 16.73 10.21 27.16
N ASP A 208 15.64 10.49 27.84
CA ASP A 208 15.61 11.27 29.09
C ASP A 208 16.26 10.50 30.26
N ASP A 209 15.79 9.28 30.49
CA ASP A 209 16.10 8.54 31.71
C ASP A 209 17.40 7.74 31.60
N TYR A 210 17.72 7.17 30.44
CA TYR A 210 18.91 6.33 30.26
C TYR A 210 20.07 7.08 29.61
N PHE A 211 19.85 7.66 28.43
CA PHE A 211 20.94 8.31 27.68
C PHE A 211 21.28 9.73 28.16
N LYS A 212 20.38 10.35 28.95
CA LYS A 212 20.49 11.77 29.36
C LYS A 212 20.63 12.72 28.17
N ASP A 213 20.08 12.34 27.03
CA ASP A 213 20.07 13.10 25.79
C ASP A 213 18.81 13.98 25.76
N ARG A 214 18.94 15.18 26.36
CA ARG A 214 17.83 16.13 26.50
C ARG A 214 17.22 16.53 25.16
N GLU A 215 18.03 16.68 24.12
CA GLU A 215 17.55 17.17 22.82
C GLU A 215 16.69 16.12 22.12
N ASN A 216 17.15 14.86 22.09
CA ASN A 216 16.35 13.77 21.54
C ASN A 216 15.09 13.51 22.39
N ALA A 217 15.19 13.58 23.72
CA ALA A 217 14.03 13.46 24.61
C ALA A 217 12.95 14.52 24.29
N LYS A 218 13.34 15.80 24.21
CA LYS A 218 12.43 16.90 23.86
C LYS A 218 11.78 16.69 22.49
N TYR A 219 12.56 16.29 21.49
CA TYR A 219 12.05 16.01 20.15
C TYR A 219 10.95 14.96 20.19
N HIS A 220 11.19 13.84 20.87
CA HIS A 220 10.25 12.73 20.92
C HIS A 220 9.01 13.04 21.76
N TYR A 221 9.14 13.71 22.90
CA TYR A 221 7.99 14.15 23.70
C TYR A 221 7.10 15.16 22.97
N ARG A 222 7.69 16.13 22.23
CA ARG A 222 6.91 17.09 21.42
C ARG A 222 6.12 16.39 20.32
N ASN A 223 6.72 15.42 19.63
CA ASN A 223 6.02 14.63 18.62
C ASN A 223 4.90 13.79 19.23
N TYR A 224 5.13 13.17 20.39
CA TYR A 224 4.10 12.42 21.11
C TYR A 224 2.88 13.30 21.44
N LEU A 225 3.11 14.45 22.09
CA LEU A 225 2.04 15.39 22.46
C LEU A 225 1.31 15.96 21.24
N GLY A 226 2.01 16.14 20.11
CA GLY A 226 1.39 16.58 18.86
C GLY A 226 0.48 15.50 18.23
N LEU A 227 0.79 14.22 18.43
CA LEU A 227 0.03 13.08 17.89
C LEU A 227 -1.07 12.61 18.84
N SER A 228 -0.92 12.84 20.14
CA SER A 228 -1.85 12.38 21.20
C SER A 228 -1.99 13.45 22.29
N PRO A 229 -2.58 14.62 21.98
CA PRO A 229 -2.68 15.75 22.91
C PRO A 229 -3.61 15.48 24.11
N ASP A 230 -4.59 14.59 23.93
CA ASP A 230 -5.63 14.26 24.90
C ASP A 230 -5.39 12.91 25.60
N SER A 231 -4.17 12.37 25.54
CA SER A 231 -3.84 11.13 26.24
C SER A 231 -3.76 11.34 27.75
N ASP A 232 -4.09 10.32 28.53
CA ASP A 232 -4.09 10.39 30.01
C ASP A 232 -2.73 10.79 30.62
N ASP A 233 -1.64 10.50 29.91
CA ASP A 233 -0.26 10.81 30.27
C ASP A 233 0.26 12.13 29.68
N ALA A 234 -0.55 12.87 28.91
CA ALA A 234 -0.13 14.09 28.23
C ALA A 234 0.36 15.16 29.21
N ASP A 235 -0.29 15.32 30.36
CA ASP A 235 0.10 16.32 31.35
C ASP A 235 1.43 15.97 32.03
N ALA A 236 1.67 14.69 32.30
CA ALA A 236 2.97 14.21 32.80
C ALA A 236 4.08 14.47 31.77
N VAL A 237 3.84 14.17 30.49
CA VAL A 237 4.83 14.41 29.43
C VAL A 237 5.11 15.91 29.24
N LYS A 238 4.10 16.78 29.37
CA LYS A 238 4.30 18.25 29.38
C LYS A 238 5.20 18.68 30.53
N GLU A 239 5.01 18.11 31.72
CA GLU A 239 5.84 18.40 32.88
C GLU A 239 7.29 17.94 32.67
N TRP A 240 7.50 16.71 32.16
CA TRP A 240 8.85 16.21 31.84
C TRP A 240 9.54 17.10 30.81
N LEU A 241 8.82 17.50 29.76
CA LEU A 241 9.32 18.41 28.73
C LEU A 241 9.73 19.77 29.32
N ALA A 242 8.91 20.35 30.20
CA ALA A 242 9.21 21.61 30.87
C ALA A 242 10.43 21.51 31.80
N ASN A 243 10.66 20.35 32.42
CA ASN A 243 11.83 20.13 33.26
C ASN A 243 13.12 19.96 32.44
N LEU A 244 13.04 19.44 31.21
CA LEU A 244 14.18 19.37 30.29
C LEU A 244 14.60 20.73 29.74
N ASP A 245 13.70 21.72 29.73
CA ASP A 245 13.94 23.10 29.31
C ASP A 245 14.57 23.97 30.42
N LYS A 246 14.69 23.45 31.66
CA LYS A 246 15.39 24.09 32.79
C LYS A 246 16.86 23.69 32.88
#